data_AF-W1S346-F1
#
_entry.id   AF-W1S346-F1
#
_cell.length_a   1.000
_cell.length_b   1.000
_cell.length_c   1.000
_cell.angle_alpha   90.00
_cell.angle_beta   90.00
_cell.angle_gamma   90.00
#
_symmetry.space_group_name_H-M   'P 1'
#
loop_
_entity.id
_entity.type
_entity.pdbx_description
1 polymer ?
#
loop_
_entity_poly.entity_id
_entity_poly.type
_entity_poly.pdbx_seq_one_letter_code
_entity_poly.pdbx_strand_id
1 'polypeptide(L)'
;MHVEHALGQQPLELRGQLIGPMAFLLLLIPIALVLSGVHGSAGLAFVALLVGFSFGSEMDVAIYLSTRYFDSRIFITILGAIMGLLMLGNGIGAAIPGRIFDATGNYRLFLAAVIPLVLISSLLTRTLGPYARASAL
;
A
#
# COMPACT_ATOMS: atom_id res chain seq x y z
N MET A 1 29.33 -31.85 1.33
CA MET A 1 27.91 -31.89 0.88
C MET A 1 27.01 -31.13 1.86
N HIS A 2 27.35 -29.87 2.21
CA HIS A 2 26.64 -29.11 3.27
C HIS A 2 26.58 -27.59 3.03
N VAL A 3 26.85 -27.10 1.80
CA VAL A 3 26.94 -25.65 1.54
C VAL A 3 26.02 -25.17 0.41
N GLU A 4 25.46 -26.07 -0.40
CA GLU A 4 24.61 -25.68 -1.54
C GLU A 4 23.15 -25.36 -1.16
N HIS A 5 22.72 -25.64 0.07
CA HIS A 5 21.34 -25.39 0.52
C HIS A 5 21.06 -23.94 0.94
N ALA A 6 22.07 -23.07 1.02
CA ALA A 6 21.94 -21.68 1.46
C ALA A 6 21.81 -20.65 0.31
N LEU A 7 22.22 -21.01 -0.91
CA LEU A 7 22.24 -20.09 -2.06
C LEU A 7 20.97 -20.13 -2.92
N GLY A 8 20.09 -21.11 -2.70
CA GLY A 8 18.84 -21.27 -3.44
C GLY A 8 17.63 -20.49 -2.90
N GLN A 9 17.72 -19.87 -1.71
CA GLN A 9 16.57 -19.21 -1.06
C GLN A 9 16.66 -17.67 -1.01
N GLN A 10 17.80 -17.09 -1.39
CA GLN A 10 18.04 -15.65 -1.31
C GLN A 10 17.32 -14.76 -2.35
N PRO A 11 16.90 -15.20 -3.56
CA PRO A 11 16.35 -14.26 -4.55
C PRO A 11 14.86 -13.91 -4.35
N LEU A 12 14.10 -14.68 -3.55
CA LEU A 12 12.67 -14.39 -3.31
C LEU A 12 12.42 -13.52 -2.08
N GLU A 13 13.20 -13.67 -1.01
CA GLU A 13 12.99 -12.91 0.23
C GLU A 13 13.31 -11.41 0.04
N LEU A 14 14.30 -11.08 -0.79
CA LEU A 14 14.62 -9.69 -1.14
C LEU A 14 13.50 -9.00 -1.96
N ARG A 15 12.72 -9.76 -2.73
CA ARG A 15 11.65 -9.22 -3.59
C ARG A 15 10.45 -8.72 -2.80
N GLY A 16 9.98 -9.45 -1.78
CA GLY A 16 8.78 -9.06 -1.03
C GLY A 16 8.90 -7.72 -0.28
N GLN A 17 10.10 -7.39 0.22
CA GLN A 17 10.35 -6.12 0.91
C GLN A 17 10.44 -4.92 -0.06
N LEU A 18 10.76 -5.15 -1.34
CA LEU A 18 10.76 -4.13 -2.38
C LEU A 18 9.35 -3.85 -2.94
N ILE A 19 8.49 -4.87 -2.99
CA ILE A 19 7.16 -4.74 -3.62
C ILE A 19 6.25 -3.83 -2.80
N GLY A 20 6.31 -3.87 -1.46
CA GLY A 20 5.46 -3.03 -0.60
C GLY A 20 5.67 -1.53 -0.82
N PRO A 21 6.89 -1.00 -0.63
CA PRO A 21 7.17 0.42 -0.88
C PRO A 21 6.85 0.83 -2.33
N MET A 22 7.08 -0.05 -3.31
CA MET A 22 6.77 0.23 -4.71
C MET A 22 5.27 0.35 -4.98
N ALA A 23 4.44 -0.50 -4.38
CA ALA A 23 2.98 -0.42 -4.50
C ALA A 23 2.45 0.92 -3.97
N PHE A 24 2.95 1.37 -2.82
CA PHE A 24 2.58 2.67 -2.25
C PHE A 24 3.11 3.86 -3.06
N LEU A 25 4.33 3.78 -3.58
CA LEU A 25 4.89 4.84 -4.42
C LEU A 25 4.15 5.00 -5.74
N LEU A 26 3.54 3.92 -6.26
CA LEU A 26 2.74 3.97 -7.48
C LEU A 26 1.52 4.90 -7.34
N LEU A 27 0.98 5.03 -6.11
CA LEU A 27 -0.14 5.92 -5.79
C LEU A 27 0.21 7.41 -5.98
N LEU A 28 1.50 7.78 -5.97
CA LEU A 28 1.91 9.17 -6.18
C LEU A 28 1.70 9.63 -7.63
N ILE A 29 1.74 8.71 -8.60
CA ILE A 29 1.60 9.02 -10.03
C ILE A 29 0.21 9.58 -10.37
N PRO A 30 -0.92 8.91 -10.03
CA PRO A 30 -2.24 9.46 -10.29
C PRO A 30 -2.50 10.77 -9.52
N ILE A 31 -1.98 10.91 -8.29
CA ILE A 31 -2.10 12.16 -7.52
C ILE A 31 -1.40 13.32 -8.22
N ALA A 32 -0.17 13.11 -8.69
CA ALA A 32 0.59 14.11 -9.44
C ALA A 32 -0.12 14.48 -10.76
N LEU A 33 -0.71 13.50 -11.43
CA LEU A 33 -1.43 13.69 -12.69
C LEU A 33 -2.74 14.46 -12.53
N VAL A 34 -3.45 14.28 -11.41
CA VAL A 34 -4.62 15.10 -11.07
C VAL A 34 -4.19 16.52 -10.70
N LEU A 35 -3.09 16.69 -9.96
CA LEU A 35 -2.58 18.00 -9.57
C LEU A 35 -2.01 18.81 -10.74
N SER A 36 -1.53 18.16 -11.80
CA SER A 36 -1.05 18.83 -13.02
C SER A 36 -2.18 19.41 -13.89
N GLY A 37 -3.45 19.15 -13.51
CA GLY A 37 -4.61 19.68 -14.23
C GLY A 37 -5.02 18.81 -15.42
N VAL A 38 -4.90 17.47 -15.31
CA VAL A 38 -5.52 16.59 -16.30
C VAL A 38 -7.03 16.83 -16.33
N HIS A 39 -7.52 17.09 -17.54
CA HIS A 39 -8.93 17.35 -17.82
C HIS A 39 -9.37 16.47 -19.00
N GLY A 40 -10.67 16.20 -19.07
CA GLY A 40 -11.27 15.35 -20.11
C GLY A 40 -11.38 13.87 -19.72
N SER A 41 -12.34 13.19 -20.34
CA SER A 41 -12.75 11.83 -20.00
C SER A 41 -11.63 10.81 -20.14
N ALA A 42 -10.80 10.91 -21.19
CA ALA A 42 -9.70 9.98 -21.44
C ALA A 42 -8.59 10.09 -20.38
N GLY A 43 -8.21 11.32 -19.99
CA GLY A 43 -7.19 11.55 -18.97
C GLY A 43 -7.66 11.08 -17.58
N LEU A 44 -8.93 11.36 -17.23
CA LEU A 44 -9.52 10.90 -15.98
C LEU A 44 -9.69 9.37 -15.95
N ALA A 45 -10.02 8.74 -17.08
CA ALA A 45 -10.06 7.28 -17.19
C ALA A 45 -8.68 6.65 -16.94
N PHE A 46 -7.62 7.25 -17.48
CA PHE A 46 -6.25 6.79 -17.21
C PHE A 46 -5.85 6.94 -15.75
N VAL A 47 -6.19 8.08 -15.12
CA VAL A 47 -6.01 8.26 -13.67
C VAL A 47 -6.75 7.18 -12.88
N ALA A 48 -8.02 6.90 -13.21
CA ALA A 48 -8.82 5.89 -12.53
C ALA A 48 -8.23 4.48 -12.67
N LEU A 49 -7.68 4.14 -13.85
CA LEU A 49 -6.96 2.89 -14.07
C LEU A 49 -5.71 2.78 -13.19
N LEU A 50 -4.91 3.84 -13.10
CA LEU A 50 -3.72 3.87 -12.24
C LEU A 50 -4.08 3.74 -10.76
N VAL A 51 -5.13 4.42 -10.32
CA VAL A 51 -5.63 4.29 -8.94
C VAL A 51 -6.07 2.85 -8.67
N GLY A 52 -6.89 2.26 -9.54
CA GLY A 52 -7.35 0.87 -9.39
C GLY A 52 -6.20 -0.14 -9.38
N PHE A 53 -5.20 0.05 -10.26
CA PHE A 53 -4.02 -0.81 -10.32
C PHE A 53 -3.17 -0.71 -9.05
N SER A 54 -2.95 0.50 -8.54
CA SER A 54 -2.18 0.71 -7.31
C SER A 54 -2.90 0.13 -6.10
N PHE A 55 -4.22 0.32 -6.01
CA PHE A 55 -5.05 -0.21 -4.92
C PHE A 55 -5.08 -1.74 -4.89
N GLY A 56 -5.10 -2.39 -6.06
CA GLY A 56 -4.98 -3.86 -6.17
C GLY A 56 -3.64 -4.38 -5.64
N SER A 57 -2.54 -3.73 -6.04
CA SER A 57 -1.19 -4.12 -5.63
C SER A 57 -0.98 -4.04 -4.11
N GLU A 58 -1.68 -3.14 -3.41
CA GLU A 58 -1.54 -2.98 -1.96
C GLU A 58 -2.12 -4.18 -1.20
N MET A 59 -3.30 -4.66 -1.61
CA MET A 59 -3.96 -5.79 -0.96
C MET A 59 -3.19 -7.10 -1.14
N ASP A 60 -2.64 -7.33 -2.33
CA ASP A 60 -1.83 -8.52 -2.60
C ASP A 60 -0.58 -8.56 -1.70
N VAL A 61 0.08 -7.42 -1.51
CA VAL A 61 1.23 -7.32 -0.60
C VAL A 61 0.82 -7.54 0.85
N ALA A 62 -0.30 -6.96 1.30
CA ALA A 62 -0.78 -7.15 2.66
C ALA A 62 -1.08 -8.62 2.98
N ILE A 63 -1.70 -9.34 2.05
CA ILE A 63 -1.96 -10.78 2.16
C ILE A 63 -0.64 -11.56 2.16
N TYR A 64 0.24 -11.28 1.20
CA TYR A 64 1.54 -11.94 1.09
C TYR A 64 2.37 -11.80 2.37
N LEU A 65 2.50 -10.58 2.90
CA LEU A 65 3.20 -10.33 4.16
C LEU A 65 2.50 -11.04 5.32
N SER A 66 1.17 -11.01 5.38
CA SER A 66 0.43 -11.69 6.46
C SER A 66 0.69 -13.20 6.48
N THR A 67 0.82 -13.85 5.32
CA THR A 67 1.14 -15.29 5.24
C THR A 67 2.59 -15.62 5.62
N ARG A 68 3.50 -14.64 5.61
CA ARG A 68 4.94 -14.86 5.84
C ARG A 68 5.39 -14.45 7.24
N TYR A 69 4.73 -13.46 7.84
CA TYR A 69 5.06 -12.96 9.18
C TYR A 69 4.28 -13.66 10.29
N PHE A 70 3.14 -14.27 9.98
CA PHE A 70 2.26 -14.85 10.99
C PHE A 70 2.00 -16.33 10.75
N ASP A 71 1.81 -17.05 11.85
CA ASP A 71 1.42 -18.45 11.82
C ASP A 71 0.03 -18.61 11.18
N SER A 72 -0.14 -19.69 10.41
CA SER A 72 -1.38 -19.98 9.69
C SER A 72 -2.60 -20.12 10.61
N ARG A 73 -2.40 -20.46 11.89
CA ARG A 73 -3.47 -20.59 12.90
C ARG A 73 -4.17 -19.27 13.23
N ILE A 74 -3.45 -18.15 13.18
CA ILE A 74 -4.01 -16.82 13.49
C ILE A 74 -4.14 -15.92 12.26
N PHE A 75 -3.78 -16.43 11.08
CA PHE A 75 -3.78 -15.69 9.81
C PHE A 75 -5.10 -14.95 9.54
N ILE A 76 -6.25 -15.62 9.65
CA ILE A 76 -7.55 -15.00 9.38
C ILE A 76 -7.89 -13.94 10.43
N THR A 77 -7.45 -14.11 11.68
CA THR A 77 -7.67 -13.12 12.74
C THR A 77 -6.91 -11.84 12.45
N ILE A 78 -5.65 -11.95 12.02
CA ILE A 78 -4.81 -10.81 11.66
C ILE A 78 -5.28 -10.17 10.36
N LEU A 79 -5.57 -10.96 9.34
CA LEU A 79 -6.12 -10.47 8.09
C LEU A 79 -7.45 -9.73 8.33
N GLY A 80 -8.32 -10.26 9.18
CA GLY A 80 -9.56 -9.59 9.59
C GLY A 80 -9.32 -8.27 10.31
N ALA A 81 -8.33 -8.19 11.19
CA ALA A 81 -7.95 -6.94 11.87
C ALA A 81 -7.40 -5.90 10.87
N ILE A 82 -6.54 -6.32 9.93
CA ILE A 82 -6.00 -5.46 8.86
C ILE A 82 -7.14 -4.93 8.00
N MET A 83 -8.04 -5.80 7.54
CA MET A 83 -9.21 -5.41 6.74
C MET A 83 -10.15 -4.49 7.50
N GLY A 84 -10.33 -4.71 8.81
CA GLY A 84 -11.09 -3.82 9.68
C GLY A 84 -10.49 -2.41 9.75
N LEU A 85 -9.17 -2.31 9.96
CA LEU A 85 -8.47 -1.01 9.93
C LEU A 85 -8.56 -0.35 8.55
N LEU A 86 -8.43 -1.12 7.46
CA LEU A 86 -8.58 -0.61 6.10
C LEU A 86 -9.98 -0.05 5.84
N MET A 87 -11.02 -0.76 6.27
CA MET A 87 -12.41 -0.30 6.13
C MET A 87 -12.67 0.98 6.95
N LEU A 88 -12.14 1.06 8.17
CA LEU A 88 -12.20 2.28 8.97
C LEU A 88 -11.48 3.44 8.29
N GLY A 89 -10.28 3.19 7.78
CA GLY A 89 -9.51 4.16 7.01
C GLY A 89 -10.26 4.64 5.76
N ASN A 90 -10.91 3.73 5.03
CA ASN A 90 -11.70 4.07 3.84
C ASN A 90 -12.95 4.90 4.19
N GLY A 91 -13.64 4.56 5.29
CA GLY A 91 -14.79 5.32 5.77
C GLY A 91 -14.41 6.74 6.19
N ILE A 92 -13.32 6.89 6.96
CA ILE A 92 -12.80 8.20 7.36
C ILE A 92 -12.28 8.97 6.14
N GLY A 93 -11.56 8.29 5.26
CA GLY A 93 -10.96 8.84 4.05
C GLY A 93 -11.97 9.34 3.02
N ALA A 94 -13.19 8.79 2.99
CA ALA A 94 -14.28 9.30 2.15
C ALA A 94 -14.97 10.54 2.74
N ALA A 95 -15.00 10.69 4.07
CA ALA A 95 -15.67 11.81 4.73
C ALA A 95 -14.84 13.11 4.77
N ILE A 96 -13.51 12.99 4.88
CA ILE A 96 -12.58 14.12 4.96
C ILE A 96 -12.57 15.01 3.70
N PRO A 97 -12.51 14.47 2.46
CA PRO A 97 -12.46 15.28 1.24
C PRO A 97 -13.68 16.18 1.08
N GLY A 98 -14.88 15.70 1.45
CA GLY A 98 -16.12 16.48 1.38
C GLY A 98 -16.04 17.73 2.24
N ARG A 99 -15.61 17.58 3.51
CA ARG A 99 -15.45 18.72 4.42
C ARG A 99 -14.37 19.71 3.98
N ILE A 100 -13.27 19.22 3.41
CA ILE A 100 -12.21 20.07 2.87
C ILE A 100 -12.71 20.83 1.64
N PHE A 101 -13.51 20.19 0.80
CA PHE A 101 -14.13 20.83 -0.36
C PHE A 101 -15.12 21.91 0.08
N ASP A 102 -15.96 21.65 1.08
CA ASP A 102 -16.92 22.63 1.60
C ASP A 102 -16.21 23.87 2.17
N ALA A 103 -15.03 23.72 2.76
CA ALA A 103 -14.26 24.82 3.34
C ALA A 103 -13.38 25.59 2.32
N THR A 104 -12.83 24.89 1.32
CA THR A 104 -11.79 25.45 0.42
C THR A 104 -12.28 25.67 -1.01
N GLY A 105 -13.42 25.06 -1.37
CA GLY A 105 -13.96 25.01 -2.74
C GLY A 105 -13.11 24.19 -3.72
N ASN A 106 -12.08 23.47 -3.25
CA ASN A 106 -11.19 22.68 -4.11
C ASN A 106 -10.56 21.49 -3.36
N TYR A 107 -10.12 20.48 -4.12
CA TYR A 107 -9.47 19.27 -3.61
C TYR A 107 -7.93 19.36 -3.54
N ARG A 108 -7.33 20.50 -3.89
CA ARG A 108 -5.86 20.61 -3.96
C ARG A 108 -5.22 20.44 -2.60
N LEU A 109 -5.85 20.99 -1.55
CA LEU A 109 -5.39 20.83 -0.17
C LEU A 109 -5.46 19.37 0.29
N PHE A 110 -6.53 18.66 -0.04
CA PHE A 110 -6.68 17.24 0.27
C PHE A 110 -5.61 16.41 -0.45
N LEU A 111 -5.45 16.60 -1.77
CA LEU A 111 -4.45 15.88 -2.57
C LEU A 111 -3.02 16.16 -2.07
N ALA A 112 -2.71 17.40 -1.69
CA ALA A 112 -1.41 17.76 -1.12
C ALA A 112 -1.17 17.09 0.24
N ALA A 113 -2.21 16.91 1.07
CA ALA A 113 -2.13 16.22 2.36
C ALA A 113 -1.97 14.69 2.23
N VAL A 114 -2.47 14.09 1.14
CA VAL A 114 -2.31 12.66 0.88
C VAL A 114 -0.86 12.30 0.53
N ILE A 115 -0.12 13.18 -0.14
CA ILE A 115 1.29 12.95 -0.50
C ILE A 115 2.17 12.58 0.71
N PRO A 116 2.26 13.39 1.79
CA PRO A 116 3.07 13.03 2.96
C PRO A 116 2.56 11.77 3.65
N LEU A 117 1.25 11.50 3.61
CA LEU A 117 0.68 10.28 4.20
C LEU A 117 1.16 9.02 3.46
N VAL A 118 1.17 9.04 2.12
CA VAL A 118 1.71 7.97 1.29
C VAL A 118 3.20 7.77 1.53
N LEU A 119 3.97 8.86 1.68
CA LEU A 119 5.39 8.80 2.01
C LEU A 119 5.64 8.17 3.38
N ILE A 120 4.84 8.53 4.39
CA ILE A 120 4.91 7.94 5.73
C ILE A 120 4.58 6.44 5.67
N SER A 121 3.52 6.04 4.96
CA SER A 121 3.17 4.64 4.78
C SER A 121 4.30 3.86 4.10
N SER A 122 4.86 4.40 3.01
CA SER A 122 5.99 3.78 2.31
C SER A 122 7.22 3.62 3.22
N LEU A 123 7.49 4.63 4.06
CA LEU A 123 8.57 4.57 5.04
C LEU A 123 8.29 3.52 6.12
N LEU A 124 7.06 3.45 6.64
CA LEU A 124 6.64 2.45 7.62
C LEU A 124 6.80 1.03 7.08
N THR A 125 6.36 0.79 5.84
CA THR A 125 6.53 -0.50 5.16
C THR A 125 8.00 -0.85 4.98
N ARG A 126 8.86 0.14 4.71
CA ARG A 126 10.31 -0.07 4.64
C ARG A 126 10.93 -0.38 6.01
N THR A 127 10.36 0.17 7.10
CA THR A 127 10.82 -0.10 8.48
C THR A 127 10.32 -1.41 9.06
N LEU A 128 9.37 -2.10 8.42
CA LEU A 128 9.13 -3.52 8.71
C LEU A 128 10.44 -4.26 8.38
N GLY A 129 11.19 -4.60 9.44
CA GLY A 129 12.52 -5.21 9.36
C GLY A 129 12.51 -6.59 8.68
N PRO A 130 13.70 -7.17 8.43
CA PRO A 130 13.84 -8.43 7.71
C PRO A 130 13.01 -9.54 8.35
N TYR A 131 12.33 -10.33 7.50
CA TYR A 131 11.46 -11.45 7.87
C TYR A 131 11.93 -12.18 9.13
N ALA A 132 11.15 -12.06 10.21
CA ALA A 132 11.29 -12.98 11.33
C ALA A 132 10.73 -14.32 10.86
N ARG A 133 11.61 -15.18 10.34
CA ARG A 133 11.29 -16.60 10.19
C ARG A 133 10.86 -17.07 11.58
N ALA A 134 9.59 -17.44 11.73
CA ALA A 134 9.18 -18.34 12.80
C ALA A 134 9.82 -19.71 12.52
N SER A 135 11.15 -19.79 12.62
CA SER A 135 11.90 -21.04 12.65
C SER A 135 12.11 -21.39 14.11
N ALA A 136 11.15 -22.11 14.66
CA ALA A 136 11.38 -23.24 15.53
C ALA A 136 10.02 -23.70 16.04
N LEU A 137 9.48 -24.77 15.45
CA LEU A 137 9.28 -26.06 16.13
C LEU A 137 8.82 -27.09 15.08
#